data_AF-A0A2V4DG74-F1
#
_entry.id   AF-A0A2V4DG74-F1
#
_cell.length_a   1.000
_cell.length_b   1.000
_cell.length_c   1.000
_cell.angle_alpha   90.00
_cell.angle_beta   90.00
_cell.angle_gamma   90.00
#
_symmetry.space_group_name_H-M   'P 1'
#
loop_
_entity.id
_entity.type
_entity.pdbx_description
1 polymer ?
#
loop_
_entity_poly.entity_id
_entity_poly.type
_entity_poly.pdbx_seq_one_letter_code
_entity_poly.pdbx_strand_id
1 'polypeptide(L)'
;IESIGKKAAATAVNAAKADVAIADRDGAIGSAEANRARDIQVAENEAEAEKGKKAAKADQRIFVQGQEALAIEGEAIAKANIAEYNAGLAEKEAEAMRRAEVARRTAEMEVQKAQYLLEQERLRADEIVREEIAKTQIEIAAEAEAERLRRIARGEADAILARYTAEAEGVQKVLEAKATGYKSLVAGAGGDPKAAATLLMVEKIETMVAAQVEAIKNLKIDSITVWDSGGDGDGSSTSNFISSLVKSLPPLHDVAANAGVELPEYLGTMSDKESSE
;
A
#
# COMPACT_ATOMS: atom_id res chain seq x y z
N ILE A 1 119.79 -126.14 52.30
CA ILE A 1 118.94 -126.29 51.09
C ILE A 1 117.53 -125.70 51.29
N GLU A 2 117.02 -125.57 52.52
CA GLU A 2 115.69 -124.96 52.80
C GLU A 2 115.54 -123.46 52.44
N SER A 3 116.63 -122.67 52.45
CA SER A 3 116.56 -121.20 52.28
C SER A 3 116.24 -120.76 50.84
N ILE A 4 116.66 -121.54 49.84
CA ILE A 4 116.46 -121.20 48.42
C ILE A 4 115.02 -121.54 47.98
N GLY A 5 114.45 -122.65 48.47
CA GLY A 5 113.07 -123.04 48.18
C GLY A 5 112.03 -122.08 48.78
N LYS A 6 112.27 -121.57 50.00
CA LYS A 6 111.40 -120.54 50.61
C LYS A 6 111.44 -119.21 49.86
N LYS A 7 112.61 -118.81 49.34
CA LYS A 7 112.75 -117.57 48.54
C LYS A 7 112.04 -117.67 47.19
N ALA A 8 112.21 -118.79 46.48
CA ALA A 8 111.55 -119.05 45.20
C ALA A 8 110.02 -119.11 45.33
N ALA A 9 109.52 -119.79 46.37
CA ALA A 9 108.08 -119.85 46.67
C ALA A 9 107.52 -118.46 47.05
N ALA A 10 108.24 -117.66 47.84
CA ALA A 10 107.83 -116.29 48.17
C ALA A 10 107.80 -115.36 46.94
N THR A 11 108.74 -115.49 46.01
CA THR A 11 108.70 -114.73 44.74
C THR A 11 107.52 -115.12 43.86
N ALA A 12 107.19 -116.42 43.76
CA ALA A 12 106.02 -116.86 42.99
C ALA A 12 104.70 -116.39 43.61
N VAL A 13 104.59 -116.43 44.95
CA VAL A 13 103.41 -115.92 45.67
C VAL A 13 103.28 -114.40 45.52
N ASN A 14 104.39 -113.65 45.56
CA ASN A 14 104.36 -112.20 45.36
C ASN A 14 104.06 -111.81 43.91
N ALA A 15 104.56 -112.57 42.93
CA ALA A 15 104.21 -112.39 41.53
C ALA A 15 102.72 -112.65 41.29
N ALA A 16 102.17 -113.76 41.81
CA ALA A 16 100.74 -114.04 41.72
C ALA A 16 99.88 -112.98 42.41
N LYS A 17 100.31 -112.44 43.57
CA LYS A 17 99.64 -111.32 44.23
C LYS A 17 99.68 -110.04 43.39
N ALA A 18 100.80 -109.77 42.69
CA ALA A 18 100.93 -108.63 41.80
C ALA A 18 100.01 -108.78 40.58
N ASP A 19 99.94 -109.97 39.98
CA ASP A 19 99.06 -110.25 38.84
C ASP A 19 97.58 -110.14 39.20
N VAL A 20 97.18 -110.65 40.38
CA VAL A 20 95.81 -110.49 40.90
C VAL A 20 95.50 -109.01 41.14
N ALA A 21 96.41 -108.24 41.74
CA ALA A 21 96.22 -106.81 41.95
C ALA A 21 96.15 -106.00 40.63
N ILE A 22 96.89 -106.41 39.60
CA ILE A 22 96.81 -105.81 38.25
C ILE A 22 95.47 -106.14 37.60
N ALA A 23 95.02 -107.39 37.67
CA ALA A 23 93.72 -107.80 37.13
C ALA A 23 92.55 -107.10 37.85
N ASP A 24 92.62 -106.96 39.18
CA ASP A 24 91.62 -106.22 39.96
C ASP A 24 91.61 -104.73 39.61
N ARG A 25 92.79 -104.12 39.42
CA ARG A 25 92.91 -102.72 38.99
C ARG A 25 92.31 -102.53 37.59
N ASP A 26 92.66 -103.38 36.64
CA ASP A 26 92.21 -103.27 35.26
C ASP A 26 90.71 -103.56 35.14
N GLY A 27 90.18 -104.50 35.94
CA GLY A 27 88.75 -104.73 36.09
C GLY A 27 88.00 -103.53 36.70
N ALA A 28 88.57 -102.90 37.72
CA ALA A 28 88.01 -101.69 38.33
C ALA A 28 88.03 -100.48 37.37
N ILE A 29 89.11 -100.31 36.60
CA ILE A 29 89.22 -99.26 35.57
C ILE A 29 88.21 -99.51 34.45
N GLY A 30 88.14 -100.73 33.91
CA GLY A 30 87.19 -101.07 32.85
C GLY A 30 85.73 -100.89 33.29
N SER A 31 85.40 -101.24 34.54
CA SER A 31 84.09 -100.98 35.13
C SER A 31 83.79 -99.48 35.26
N ALA A 32 84.76 -98.69 35.73
CA ALA A 32 84.62 -97.24 35.86
C ALA A 32 84.47 -96.54 34.50
N GLU A 33 85.24 -96.97 33.49
CA GLU A 33 85.13 -96.46 32.12
C GLU A 33 83.78 -96.81 31.48
N ALA A 34 83.32 -98.05 31.62
CA ALA A 34 82.01 -98.47 31.14
C ALA A 34 80.87 -97.72 31.85
N ASN A 35 81.00 -97.48 33.15
CA ASN A 35 80.03 -96.69 33.92
C ASN A 35 80.01 -95.24 33.44
N ARG A 36 81.18 -94.60 33.32
CA ARG A 36 81.29 -93.23 32.82
C ARG A 36 80.73 -93.10 31.40
N ALA A 37 81.05 -94.02 30.51
CA ALA A 37 80.57 -94.00 29.13
C ALA A 37 79.04 -94.10 29.08
N ARG A 38 78.45 -95.01 29.89
CA ARG A 38 77.00 -95.14 30.03
C ARG A 38 76.38 -93.84 30.55
N ASP A 39 76.92 -93.27 31.62
CA ASP A 39 76.36 -92.09 32.26
C ASP A 39 76.40 -90.87 31.32
N ILE A 40 77.50 -90.70 30.57
CA ILE A 40 77.61 -89.67 29.53
C ILE A 40 76.54 -89.89 28.45
N GLN A 41 76.42 -91.12 27.95
CA GLN A 41 75.50 -91.42 26.86
C GLN A 41 74.03 -91.30 27.28
N VAL A 42 73.68 -91.65 28.53
CA VAL A 42 72.35 -91.42 29.10
C VAL A 42 72.08 -89.92 29.22
N ALA A 43 73.01 -89.15 29.78
CA ALA A 43 72.86 -87.70 29.92
C ALA A 43 72.74 -86.98 28.56
N GLU A 44 73.49 -87.41 27.54
CA GLU A 44 73.41 -86.88 26.18
C GLU A 44 72.03 -87.15 25.55
N ASN A 45 71.53 -88.38 25.65
CA ASN A 45 70.20 -88.74 25.14
C ASN A 45 69.08 -88.00 25.88
N GLU A 46 69.19 -87.83 27.21
CA GLU A 46 68.24 -87.04 27.99
C GLU A 46 68.25 -85.57 27.58
N ALA A 47 69.42 -84.97 27.39
CA ALA A 47 69.57 -83.59 26.94
C ALA A 47 69.01 -83.38 25.52
N GLU A 48 69.24 -84.33 24.61
CA GLU A 48 68.68 -84.28 23.26
C GLU A 48 67.16 -84.44 23.26
N ALA A 49 66.61 -85.34 24.08
CA ALA A 49 65.18 -85.48 24.26
C ALA A 49 64.54 -84.21 24.86
N GLU A 50 65.18 -83.56 25.83
CA GLU A 50 64.71 -82.27 26.35
C GLU A 50 64.76 -81.16 25.30
N LYS A 51 65.83 -81.06 24.50
CA LYS A 51 65.93 -80.12 23.39
C LYS A 51 64.81 -80.34 22.38
N GLY A 52 64.56 -81.58 21.97
CA GLY A 52 63.46 -81.94 21.06
C GLY A 52 62.08 -81.57 21.64
N LYS A 53 61.84 -81.87 22.92
CA LYS A 53 60.60 -81.47 23.62
C LYS A 53 60.42 -79.95 23.66
N LYS A 54 61.50 -79.19 23.86
CA LYS A 54 61.45 -77.72 23.88
C LYS A 54 61.24 -77.13 22.49
N ALA A 55 61.88 -77.69 21.45
CA ALA A 55 61.67 -77.30 20.07
C ALA A 55 60.21 -77.53 19.65
N ALA A 56 59.66 -78.72 19.88
CA ALA A 56 58.26 -79.02 19.57
C ALA A 56 57.27 -78.09 20.30
N LYS A 57 57.54 -77.76 21.58
CA LYS A 57 56.74 -76.78 22.33
C LYS A 57 56.86 -75.37 21.77
N ALA A 58 58.04 -74.96 21.31
CA ALA A 58 58.25 -73.67 20.69
C ALA A 58 57.48 -73.59 19.36
N ASP A 59 57.60 -74.61 18.51
CA ASP A 59 56.89 -74.71 17.23
C ASP A 59 55.38 -74.71 17.43
N GLN A 60 54.87 -75.47 18.40
CA GLN A 60 53.46 -75.46 18.77
C GLN A 60 53.00 -74.04 19.17
N ARG A 61 53.76 -73.35 20.02
CA ARG A 61 53.41 -71.97 20.44
C ARG A 61 53.45 -71.00 19.27
N ILE A 62 54.46 -71.08 18.41
CA ILE A 62 54.58 -70.23 17.21
C ILE A 62 53.39 -70.46 16.29
N PHE A 63 53.03 -71.72 16.05
CA PHE A 63 51.89 -72.06 15.20
C PHE A 63 50.57 -71.54 15.79
N VAL A 64 50.31 -71.80 17.08
CA VAL A 64 49.09 -71.33 17.76
C VAL A 64 49.02 -69.80 17.75
N GLN A 65 50.11 -69.11 18.10
CA GLN A 65 50.16 -67.65 18.08
C GLN A 65 50.00 -67.08 16.66
N GLY A 66 50.53 -67.75 15.64
CA GLY A 66 50.33 -67.37 14.24
C GLY A 66 48.86 -67.48 13.82
N GLN A 67 48.17 -68.56 14.22
CA GLN A 67 46.73 -68.73 13.96
C GLN A 67 45.89 -67.71 14.74
N GLU A 68 46.24 -67.44 16.00
CA GLU A 68 45.59 -66.39 16.80
C GLU A 68 45.77 -65.01 16.16
N ALA A 69 46.96 -64.68 15.65
CA ALA A 69 47.21 -63.41 14.95
C ALA A 69 46.35 -63.26 13.69
N LEU A 70 46.24 -64.31 12.88
CA LEU A 70 45.37 -64.31 11.69
C LEU A 70 43.89 -64.17 12.05
N ALA A 71 43.45 -64.82 13.14
CA ALA A 71 42.09 -64.69 13.62
C ALA A 71 41.79 -63.25 14.08
N ILE A 72 42.70 -62.65 14.86
CA ILE A 72 42.59 -61.26 15.33
C ILE A 72 42.57 -60.28 14.14
N GLU A 73 43.42 -60.50 13.13
CA GLU A 73 43.44 -59.69 11.92
C GLU A 73 42.10 -59.77 11.16
N GLY A 74 41.57 -60.99 10.96
CA GLY A 74 40.27 -61.19 10.33
C GLY A 74 39.13 -60.54 11.10
N GLU A 75 39.12 -60.64 12.43
CA GLU A 75 38.14 -59.95 13.27
C GLU A 75 38.25 -58.43 13.19
N ALA A 76 39.48 -57.89 13.15
CA ALA A 76 39.71 -56.45 13.04
C ALA A 76 39.22 -55.92 11.68
N ILE A 77 39.49 -56.64 10.59
CA ILE A 77 38.98 -56.30 9.25
C ILE A 77 37.45 -56.36 9.24
N ALA A 78 36.85 -57.41 9.80
CA ALA A 78 35.39 -57.51 9.87
C ALA A 78 34.77 -56.35 10.67
N LYS A 79 35.36 -56.00 11.81
CA LYS A 79 34.93 -54.85 12.62
C LYS A 79 35.07 -53.53 11.88
N ALA A 80 36.17 -53.33 11.14
CA ALA A 80 36.37 -52.14 10.31
C ALA A 80 35.31 -52.04 9.22
N ASN A 81 35.03 -53.12 8.50
CA ASN A 81 33.99 -53.17 7.47
C ASN A 81 32.61 -52.88 8.06
N ILE A 82 32.27 -53.47 9.21
CA ILE A 82 31.00 -53.19 9.90
C ILE A 82 30.90 -51.70 10.27
N ALA A 83 31.97 -51.10 10.79
CA ALA A 83 31.99 -49.68 11.11
C ALA A 83 31.81 -48.80 9.86
N GLU A 84 32.46 -49.15 8.75
CA GLU A 84 32.31 -48.46 7.47
C GLU A 84 30.88 -48.56 6.91
N TYR A 85 30.29 -49.75 6.93
CA TYR A 85 28.90 -49.94 6.50
C TYR A 85 27.91 -49.16 7.39
N ASN A 86 28.12 -49.16 8.70
CA ASN A 86 27.30 -48.38 9.63
C ASN A 86 27.44 -46.88 9.39
N ALA A 87 28.66 -46.38 9.14
CA ALA A 87 28.89 -44.99 8.79
C ALA A 87 28.19 -44.62 7.48
N GLY A 88 28.33 -45.44 6.44
CA GLY A 88 27.66 -45.22 5.15
C GLY A 88 26.13 -45.30 5.24
N LEU A 89 25.59 -46.17 6.11
CA LEU A 89 24.15 -46.21 6.40
C LEU A 89 23.70 -44.90 7.07
N ALA A 90 24.41 -44.46 8.12
CA ALA A 90 24.09 -43.22 8.83
C ALA A 90 24.18 -41.99 7.93
N GLU A 91 25.15 -41.92 7.01
CA GLU A 91 25.24 -40.86 6.01
C GLU A 91 24.03 -40.84 5.07
N LYS A 92 23.63 -42.01 4.55
CA LYS A 92 22.45 -42.13 3.68
C LYS A 92 21.16 -41.78 4.40
N GLU A 93 21.02 -42.19 5.66
CA GLU A 93 19.87 -41.84 6.51
C GLU A 93 19.82 -40.33 6.76
N ALA A 94 20.95 -39.71 7.13
CA ALA A 94 21.02 -38.27 7.34
C ALA A 94 20.72 -37.48 6.07
N GLU A 95 21.20 -37.94 4.91
CA GLU A 95 20.90 -37.31 3.63
C GLU A 95 19.42 -37.46 3.26
N ALA A 96 18.82 -38.64 3.48
CA ALA A 96 17.40 -38.87 3.28
C ALA A 96 16.54 -37.99 4.19
N MET A 97 16.89 -37.88 5.47
CA MET A 97 16.23 -36.98 6.43
C MET A 97 16.35 -35.51 5.99
N ARG A 98 17.55 -35.08 5.57
CA ARG A 98 17.75 -33.71 5.04
C ARG A 98 16.88 -33.46 3.82
N ARG A 99 16.83 -34.38 2.85
CA ARG A 99 15.98 -34.24 1.65
C ARG A 99 14.51 -34.19 2.03
N ALA A 100 14.06 -35.04 2.94
CA ALA A 100 12.69 -35.08 3.42
C ALA A 100 12.30 -33.78 4.16
N GLU A 101 13.16 -33.28 5.04
CA GLU A 101 12.93 -32.02 5.77
C GLU A 101 12.89 -30.83 4.81
N VAL A 102 13.83 -30.74 3.87
CA VAL A 102 13.81 -29.68 2.84
C VAL A 102 12.51 -29.75 2.04
N ALA A 103 12.10 -30.93 1.56
CA ALA A 103 10.84 -31.08 0.82
C ALA A 103 9.61 -30.69 1.66
N ARG A 104 9.59 -31.04 2.96
CA ARG A 104 8.52 -30.65 3.87
C ARG A 104 8.48 -29.14 4.04
N ARG A 105 9.62 -28.50 4.28
CA ARG A 105 9.72 -27.04 4.44
C ARG A 105 9.38 -26.29 3.16
N THR A 106 9.78 -26.79 1.99
CA THR A 106 9.39 -26.16 0.71
C THR A 106 7.88 -26.24 0.49
N ALA A 107 7.26 -27.39 0.79
CA ALA A 107 5.81 -27.54 0.71
C ALA A 107 5.08 -26.63 1.71
N GLU A 108 5.55 -26.55 2.97
CA GLU A 108 5.02 -25.62 3.98
C GLU A 108 5.12 -24.17 3.51
N MET A 109 6.27 -23.77 2.96
CA MET A 109 6.48 -22.43 2.40
C MET A 109 5.56 -22.11 1.23
N GLU A 110 5.30 -23.07 0.34
CA GLU A 110 4.38 -22.90 -0.79
C GLU A 110 2.93 -22.75 -0.32
N VAL A 111 2.50 -23.57 0.64
CA VAL A 111 1.17 -23.45 1.25
C VAL A 111 1.01 -22.09 1.94
N GLN A 112 2.01 -21.64 2.70
CA GLN A 112 1.97 -20.34 3.35
C GLN A 112 1.95 -19.18 2.34
N LYS A 113 2.72 -19.27 1.25
CA LYS A 113 2.66 -18.27 0.16
C LYS A 113 1.28 -18.22 -0.47
N ALA A 114 0.67 -19.37 -0.75
CA ALA A 114 -0.67 -19.44 -1.30
C ALA A 114 -1.72 -18.83 -0.35
N GLN A 115 -1.63 -19.12 0.96
CA GLN A 115 -2.49 -18.52 1.98
C GLN A 115 -2.28 -17.00 2.09
N TYR A 116 -1.03 -16.55 2.09
CA TYR A 116 -0.71 -15.12 2.12
C TYR A 116 -1.30 -14.38 0.93
N LEU A 117 -1.15 -14.92 -0.29
CA LEU A 117 -1.74 -14.33 -1.49
C LEU A 117 -3.26 -14.30 -1.43
N LEU A 118 -3.89 -15.39 -0.99
CA LEU A 118 -5.35 -15.43 -0.80
C LEU A 118 -5.82 -14.35 0.19
N GLU A 119 -5.12 -14.21 1.30
CA GLU A 119 -5.45 -13.21 2.32
C GLU A 119 -5.20 -11.78 1.83
N GLN A 120 -4.12 -11.56 1.08
CA GLN A 120 -3.84 -10.28 0.44
C GLN A 120 -4.94 -9.88 -0.55
N GLU A 121 -5.37 -10.80 -1.41
CA GLU A 121 -6.46 -10.54 -2.36
C GLU A 121 -7.80 -10.30 -1.63
N ARG A 122 -8.05 -11.02 -0.53
CA ARG A 122 -9.23 -10.78 0.32
C ARG A 122 -9.23 -9.38 0.92
N LEU A 123 -8.13 -8.98 1.55
CA LEU A 123 -8.00 -7.65 2.15
C LEU A 123 -8.08 -6.55 1.09
N ARG A 124 -7.48 -6.77 -0.09
CA ARG A 124 -7.57 -5.84 -1.21
C ARG A 124 -9.00 -5.73 -1.74
N ALA A 125 -9.72 -6.84 -1.86
CA ALA A 125 -11.13 -6.82 -2.26
C ALA A 125 -11.97 -6.05 -1.23
N ASP A 126 -11.76 -6.27 0.07
CA ASP A 126 -12.46 -5.55 1.13
C ASP A 126 -12.17 -4.03 1.09
N GLU A 127 -10.93 -3.63 0.85
CA GLU A 127 -10.53 -2.22 0.70
C GLU A 127 -11.16 -1.59 -0.55
N ILE A 128 -11.14 -2.29 -1.68
CA ILE A 128 -11.80 -1.84 -2.93
C ILE A 128 -13.30 -1.65 -2.69
N VAL A 129 -13.97 -2.59 -2.03
CA VAL A 129 -15.40 -2.48 -1.71
C VAL A 129 -15.68 -1.27 -0.83
N ARG A 130 -14.83 -0.97 0.17
CA ARG A 130 -14.96 0.24 1.00
C ARG A 130 -14.82 1.52 0.19
N GLU A 131 -13.82 1.59 -0.68
CA GLU A 131 -13.60 2.75 -1.56
C GLU A 131 -14.73 2.92 -2.58
N GLU A 132 -15.27 1.82 -3.14
CA GLU A 132 -16.44 1.86 -4.02
C GLU A 132 -17.69 2.36 -3.28
N ILE A 133 -17.91 1.91 -2.04
CA ILE A 133 -19.00 2.42 -1.20
C ILE A 133 -18.80 3.92 -0.90
N ALA A 134 -17.59 4.36 -0.59
CA ALA A 134 -17.31 5.78 -0.35
C ALA A 134 -17.54 6.63 -1.62
N LYS A 135 -17.07 6.16 -2.78
CA LYS A 135 -17.30 6.81 -4.06
C LYS A 135 -18.78 6.93 -4.39
N THR A 136 -19.53 5.83 -4.27
CA THR A 136 -20.98 5.82 -4.54
C THR A 136 -21.74 6.71 -3.55
N GLN A 137 -21.34 6.78 -2.28
CA GLN A 137 -21.92 7.73 -1.32
C GLN A 137 -21.69 9.18 -1.73
N ILE A 138 -20.49 9.53 -2.20
CA ILE A 138 -20.18 10.88 -2.68
C ILE A 138 -20.98 11.21 -3.94
N GLU A 139 -21.08 10.29 -4.89
CA GLU A 139 -21.88 10.45 -6.11
C GLU A 139 -23.37 10.67 -5.79
N ILE A 140 -23.95 9.83 -4.92
CA ILE A 140 -25.34 9.97 -4.47
C ILE A 140 -25.54 11.29 -3.73
N ALA A 141 -24.61 11.70 -2.86
CA ALA A 141 -24.70 12.97 -2.14
C ALA A 141 -24.65 14.18 -3.08
N ALA A 142 -23.75 14.15 -4.06
CA ALA A 142 -23.64 15.19 -5.08
C ALA A 142 -24.89 15.25 -5.98
N GLU A 143 -25.44 14.10 -6.37
CA GLU A 143 -26.68 14.02 -7.15
C GLU A 143 -27.88 14.52 -6.34
N ALA A 144 -27.98 14.14 -5.06
CA ALA A 144 -29.02 14.61 -4.16
C ALA A 144 -28.95 16.13 -3.96
N GLU A 145 -27.74 16.70 -3.82
CA GLU A 145 -27.56 18.15 -3.71
C GLU A 145 -27.91 18.87 -5.02
N ALA A 146 -27.49 18.33 -6.17
CA ALA A 146 -27.84 18.87 -7.47
C ALA A 146 -29.35 18.88 -7.70
N GLU A 147 -30.04 17.78 -7.35
CA GLU A 147 -31.49 17.67 -7.49
C GLU A 147 -32.22 18.60 -6.52
N ARG A 148 -31.73 18.75 -5.28
CA ARG A 148 -32.24 19.74 -4.31
C ARG A 148 -32.15 21.16 -4.89
N LEU A 149 -31.00 21.54 -5.44
CA LEU A 149 -30.80 22.85 -6.05
C LEU A 149 -31.73 23.07 -7.25
N ARG A 150 -31.92 22.06 -8.11
CA ARG A 150 -32.88 22.14 -9.23
C ARG A 150 -34.30 22.36 -8.73
N ARG A 151 -34.73 21.66 -7.68
CA ARG A 151 -36.08 21.82 -7.12
C ARG A 151 -36.27 23.20 -6.50
N ILE A 152 -35.27 23.72 -5.80
CA ILE A 152 -35.32 25.07 -5.23
C ILE A 152 -35.40 26.11 -6.35
N ALA A 153 -34.52 26.04 -7.35
CA ALA A 153 -34.53 26.97 -8.48
C ALA A 153 -35.86 26.93 -9.26
N ARG A 154 -36.47 25.74 -9.44
CA ARG A 154 -37.82 25.60 -10.02
C ARG A 154 -38.89 26.24 -9.13
N GLY A 155 -38.87 25.94 -7.83
CA GLY A 155 -39.82 26.54 -6.89
C GLY A 155 -39.73 28.07 -6.83
N GLU A 156 -38.51 28.62 -6.90
CA GLU A 156 -38.28 30.06 -6.99
C GLU A 156 -38.78 30.64 -8.31
N ALA A 157 -38.51 29.99 -9.44
CA ALA A 157 -39.01 30.41 -10.75
C ALA A 157 -40.55 30.39 -10.81
N ASP A 158 -41.18 29.33 -10.28
CA ASP A 158 -42.63 29.19 -10.20
C ASP A 158 -43.24 30.26 -9.29
N ALA A 159 -42.63 30.55 -8.14
CA ALA A 159 -43.07 31.60 -7.23
C ALA A 159 -42.97 33.00 -7.88
N ILE A 160 -41.90 33.26 -8.63
CA ILE A 160 -41.71 34.52 -9.36
C ILE A 160 -42.75 34.65 -10.47
N LEU A 161 -42.98 33.61 -11.27
CA LEU A 161 -44.02 33.60 -12.30
C LEU A 161 -45.41 33.79 -11.71
N ALA A 162 -45.73 33.12 -10.61
CA ALA A 162 -47.00 33.28 -9.91
C ALA A 162 -47.18 34.72 -9.40
N ARG A 163 -46.13 35.35 -8.87
CA ARG A 163 -46.18 36.76 -8.44
C ARG A 163 -46.43 37.69 -9.62
N TYR A 164 -45.67 37.55 -10.71
CA TYR A 164 -45.83 38.42 -11.89
C TYR A 164 -47.16 38.23 -12.61
N THR A 165 -47.68 37.01 -12.69
CA THR A 165 -49.01 36.74 -13.25
C THR A 165 -50.10 37.35 -12.38
N ALA A 166 -50.03 37.21 -11.05
CA ALA A 166 -50.96 37.84 -10.13
C ALA A 166 -50.92 39.39 -10.21
N GLU A 167 -49.72 39.97 -10.31
CA GLU A 167 -49.55 41.42 -10.53
C GLU A 167 -50.13 41.87 -11.88
N ALA A 168 -49.84 41.14 -12.96
CA ALA A 168 -50.36 41.43 -14.29
C ALA A 168 -51.89 41.37 -14.33
N GLU A 169 -52.50 40.33 -13.75
CA GLU A 169 -53.95 40.20 -13.63
C GLU A 169 -54.56 41.33 -12.77
N GLY A 170 -53.90 41.70 -11.68
CA GLY A 170 -54.32 42.81 -10.83
C GLY A 170 -54.32 44.14 -11.59
N VAL A 171 -53.23 44.44 -12.29
CA VAL A 171 -53.11 45.65 -13.12
C VAL A 171 -54.12 45.63 -14.26
N GLN A 172 -54.32 44.50 -14.94
CA GLN A 172 -55.31 44.36 -15.99
C GLN A 172 -56.73 44.65 -15.48
N LYS A 173 -57.13 44.09 -14.33
CA LYS A 173 -58.42 44.35 -13.71
C LYS A 173 -58.60 45.83 -13.35
N VAL A 174 -57.56 46.48 -12.84
CA VAL A 174 -57.60 47.94 -12.55
C VAL A 174 -57.75 48.75 -13.83
N LEU A 175 -57.02 48.41 -14.89
CA LEU A 175 -57.09 49.11 -16.18
C LEU A 175 -58.44 48.89 -16.87
N GLU A 176 -59.00 47.69 -16.81
CA GLU A 176 -60.32 47.37 -17.35
C GLU A 176 -61.44 48.09 -16.59
N ALA A 177 -61.35 48.14 -15.26
CA ALA A 177 -62.26 48.93 -14.44
C ALA A 177 -62.16 50.43 -14.79
N LYS A 178 -60.95 50.96 -14.96
CA LYS A 178 -60.72 52.35 -15.43
C LYS A 178 -61.32 52.58 -16.81
N ALA A 179 -61.08 51.69 -17.77
CA ALA A 179 -61.63 51.80 -19.12
C ALA A 179 -63.17 51.78 -19.13
N THR A 180 -63.77 50.92 -18.30
CA THR A 180 -65.22 50.87 -18.09
C THR A 180 -65.75 52.15 -17.44
N GLY A 181 -65.03 52.69 -16.46
CA GLY A 181 -65.33 53.99 -15.83
C GLY A 181 -65.29 55.13 -16.85
N TYR A 182 -64.23 55.21 -17.66
CA TYR A 182 -64.10 56.20 -18.73
C TYR A 182 -65.21 56.07 -19.77
N LYS A 183 -65.57 54.84 -20.18
CA LYS A 183 -66.70 54.60 -21.09
C LYS A 183 -68.02 55.11 -20.49
N SER A 184 -68.21 54.94 -19.18
CA SER A 184 -69.40 55.43 -18.47
C SER A 184 -69.42 56.97 -18.40
N LEU A 185 -68.27 57.62 -18.20
CA LEU A 185 -68.15 59.08 -18.23
C LEU A 185 -68.42 59.65 -19.63
N VAL A 186 -67.89 59.02 -20.69
CA VAL A 186 -68.16 59.39 -22.09
C VAL A 186 -69.64 59.25 -22.42
N ALA A 187 -70.30 58.17 -21.96
CA ALA A 187 -71.73 57.98 -22.14
C ALA A 187 -72.57 59.01 -21.36
N GLY A 188 -72.16 59.35 -20.12
CA GLY A 188 -72.81 60.36 -19.28
C GLY A 188 -72.66 61.79 -19.82
N ALA A 189 -71.58 62.09 -20.55
CA ALA A 189 -71.35 63.37 -21.21
C ALA A 189 -72.17 63.55 -22.51
N GLY A 190 -73.17 62.71 -22.76
CA GLY A 190 -74.04 62.80 -23.94
C GLY A 190 -73.39 62.30 -25.24
N GLY A 191 -72.28 61.57 -25.14
CA GLY A 191 -71.57 61.00 -26.29
C GLY A 191 -70.62 61.95 -27.01
N ASP A 192 -70.37 63.16 -26.48
CA ASP A 192 -69.34 64.06 -27.04
C ASP A 192 -67.94 63.67 -26.54
N PRO A 193 -67.04 63.17 -27.42
CA PRO A 193 -65.68 62.79 -27.04
C PRO A 193 -64.85 63.97 -26.52
N LYS A 194 -65.16 65.22 -26.95
CA LYS A 194 -64.40 66.41 -26.55
C LYS A 194 -64.70 66.85 -25.10
N ALA A 195 -65.94 66.75 -24.66
CA ALA A 195 -66.32 67.05 -23.28
C ALA A 195 -65.76 66.00 -22.30
N ALA A 196 -65.78 64.73 -22.69
CA ALA A 196 -65.19 63.65 -21.90
C ALA A 196 -63.65 63.75 -21.79
N ALA A 197 -62.97 64.12 -22.89
CA ALA A 197 -61.54 64.39 -22.86
C ALA A 197 -61.18 65.57 -21.94
N THR A 198 -61.99 66.63 -21.94
CA THR A 198 -61.81 67.78 -21.03
C THR A 198 -61.97 67.37 -19.55
N LEU A 199 -62.97 66.55 -19.22
CA LEU A 199 -63.16 66.03 -17.86
C LEU A 199 -62.00 65.11 -17.41
N LEU A 200 -61.51 64.24 -18.30
CA LEU A 200 -60.34 63.41 -18.04
C LEU A 200 -59.07 64.24 -17.86
N MET A 201 -58.91 65.33 -18.63
CA MET A 201 -57.80 66.26 -18.44
C MET A 201 -57.88 66.98 -17.09
N VAL A 202 -59.05 67.42 -16.65
CA VAL A 202 -59.22 68.05 -15.32
C VAL A 202 -58.82 67.09 -14.19
N GLU A 203 -59.22 65.82 -14.26
CA GLU A 203 -58.81 64.79 -13.28
C GLU A 203 -57.28 64.55 -13.31
N LYS A 204 -56.66 64.53 -14.50
CA LYS A 204 -55.20 64.33 -14.62
C LYS A 204 -54.38 65.58 -14.31
N ILE A 205 -54.95 66.78 -14.44
CA ILE A 205 -54.31 68.03 -14.00
C ILE A 205 -54.02 67.98 -12.50
N GLU A 206 -54.92 67.44 -11.66
CA GLU A 206 -54.65 67.29 -10.22
C GLU A 206 -53.44 66.39 -9.96
N THR A 207 -53.35 65.24 -10.63
CA THR A 207 -52.20 64.34 -10.49
C THR A 207 -50.90 64.94 -11.04
N MET A 208 -50.99 65.75 -12.10
CA MET A 208 -49.84 66.40 -12.72
C MET A 208 -49.34 67.56 -11.85
N VAL A 209 -50.25 68.34 -11.26
CA VAL A 209 -49.94 69.39 -10.29
C VAL A 209 -49.34 68.78 -9.01
N ALA A 210 -49.89 67.67 -8.51
CA ALA A 210 -49.32 66.96 -7.37
C ALA A 210 -47.89 66.46 -7.65
N ALA A 211 -47.66 65.83 -8.80
CA ALA A 211 -46.32 65.38 -9.22
C ALA A 211 -45.35 66.56 -9.46
N GLN A 212 -45.85 67.69 -10.00
CA GLN A 212 -45.07 68.92 -10.16
C GLN A 212 -44.74 69.57 -8.81
N VAL A 213 -45.66 69.59 -7.85
CA VAL A 213 -45.42 70.08 -6.49
C VAL A 213 -44.43 69.17 -5.76
N GLU A 214 -44.49 67.86 -5.96
CA GLU A 214 -43.52 66.91 -5.41
C GLU A 214 -42.12 67.07 -6.05
N ALA A 215 -42.06 67.30 -7.37
CA ALA A 215 -40.82 67.63 -8.07
C ALA A 215 -40.24 68.99 -7.62
N ILE A 216 -41.09 70.01 -7.38
CA ILE A 216 -40.68 71.32 -6.82
C ILE A 216 -40.25 71.19 -5.36
N LYS A 217 -40.89 70.33 -4.56
CA LYS A 217 -40.49 70.05 -3.17
C LYS A 217 -39.11 69.38 -3.10
N ASN A 218 -38.77 68.56 -4.09
CA ASN A 218 -37.45 67.92 -4.23
C ASN A 218 -36.40 68.82 -4.90
N LEU A 219 -36.79 69.97 -5.47
CA LEU A 219 -35.89 71.06 -5.83
C LEU A 219 -35.50 71.82 -4.55
N LYS A 220 -34.44 71.36 -3.88
CA LYS A 220 -33.68 72.23 -2.99
C LYS A 220 -33.04 73.31 -3.85
N ILE A 221 -33.50 74.56 -3.73
CA ILE A 221 -32.74 75.71 -4.24
C ILE A 221 -31.56 75.88 -3.27
N ASP A 222 -30.51 75.09 -3.46
CA ASP A 222 -29.23 75.27 -2.80
C ASP A 222 -28.52 76.45 -3.45
N SER A 223 -28.35 77.53 -2.68
CA SER A 223 -27.55 78.73 -2.96
C SER A 223 -27.98 79.60 -4.16
N ILE A 224 -28.57 80.75 -3.84
CA ILE A 224 -28.44 81.94 -4.69
C ILE A 224 -26.95 82.32 -4.67
N THR A 225 -26.24 82.03 -5.75
CA THR A 225 -24.91 82.59 -5.99
C THR A 225 -25.09 83.70 -7.01
N VAL A 226 -25.20 84.94 -6.52
CA VAL A 226 -25.13 86.13 -7.36
C VAL A 226 -23.70 86.17 -7.92
N TRP A 227 -23.53 85.76 -9.17
CA TRP A 227 -22.34 86.14 -9.93
C TRP A 227 -22.56 87.58 -10.39
N ASP A 228 -22.23 88.51 -9.50
CA ASP A 228 -21.80 89.84 -9.88
C ASP A 228 -20.38 89.71 -10.42
N SER A 229 -20.23 89.81 -11.74
CA SER A 229 -18.94 90.08 -12.36
C SER A 229 -19.12 90.93 -13.62
N GLY A 230 -19.35 92.22 -13.37
CA GLY A 230 -18.87 93.39 -14.09
C GLY A 230 -18.58 93.34 -15.60
N GLY A 231 -19.29 94.22 -16.31
CA GLY A 231 -18.90 94.87 -17.58
C GLY A 231 -19.57 94.26 -18.81
N ASP A 232 -20.26 94.99 -19.69
CA ASP A 232 -20.46 96.42 -19.90
C ASP A 232 -21.70 96.56 -20.83
N GLY A 233 -22.65 97.46 -20.54
CA GLY A 233 -23.80 97.73 -21.44
C GLY A 233 -25.21 97.54 -20.85
N ASP A 234 -25.68 98.61 -20.21
CA ASP A 234 -27.08 99.05 -19.98
C ASP A 234 -28.23 98.04 -20.24
N GLY A 235 -28.62 97.29 -19.21
CA GLY A 235 -29.84 96.47 -19.22
C GLY A 235 -30.04 95.68 -17.93
N SER A 236 -30.98 96.13 -17.07
CA SER A 236 -31.33 95.50 -15.78
C SER A 236 -31.61 93.99 -15.88
N SER A 237 -30.97 93.22 -14.98
CA SER A 237 -31.04 91.74 -14.84
C SER A 237 -32.45 91.15 -14.64
N THR A 238 -33.47 91.98 -14.42
CA THR A 238 -34.87 91.54 -14.38
C THR A 238 -35.46 91.28 -15.78
N SER A 239 -34.92 91.90 -16.82
CA SER A 239 -35.43 91.81 -18.20
C SER A 239 -34.97 90.55 -18.93
N ASN A 240 -33.78 90.03 -18.59
CA ASN A 240 -33.23 88.80 -19.18
C ASN A 240 -33.79 87.50 -18.56
N PHE A 241 -34.41 87.55 -17.39
CA PHE A 241 -35.12 86.40 -16.80
C PHE A 241 -36.50 86.18 -17.45
N ILE A 242 -37.22 87.25 -17.80
CA ILE A 242 -38.52 87.16 -18.49
C ILE A 242 -38.32 86.67 -19.93
N SER A 243 -37.24 87.08 -20.59
CA SER A 243 -36.86 86.66 -21.95
C SER A 243 -36.49 85.16 -22.05
N SER A 244 -35.87 84.58 -21.02
CA SER A 244 -35.50 83.15 -20.99
C SER A 244 -36.65 82.22 -20.56
N LEU A 245 -37.64 82.72 -19.83
CA LEU A 245 -38.86 81.97 -19.52
C LEU A 245 -39.79 81.83 -20.74
N VAL A 246 -39.83 82.85 -21.61
CA VAL A 246 -40.62 82.81 -22.86
C VAL A 246 -39.97 81.92 -23.94
N LYS A 247 -38.65 81.71 -23.89
CA LYS A 247 -37.91 80.86 -24.85
C LYS A 247 -37.74 79.38 -24.43
N SER A 248 -38.12 79.02 -23.20
CA SER A 248 -37.96 77.65 -22.65
C SER A 248 -39.24 76.82 -22.64
N LEU A 249 -40.37 77.41 -23.06
CA LEU A 249 -41.55 76.65 -23.43
C LEU A 249 -41.39 76.21 -24.90
N PRO A 250 -41.12 74.93 -25.18
CA PRO A 250 -41.14 74.45 -26.56
C PRO A 250 -42.55 74.71 -27.13
N PRO A 251 -42.68 75.13 -28.40
CA PRO A 251 -43.97 75.39 -29.01
C PRO A 251 -44.83 74.14 -28.86
N LEU A 252 -45.87 74.21 -28.03
CA LEU A 252 -46.78 73.08 -27.76
C LEU A 252 -47.43 72.55 -29.05
N HIS A 253 -47.42 73.37 -30.11
CA HIS A 253 -47.89 73.07 -31.45
C HIS A 253 -47.03 72.02 -32.20
N ASP A 254 -45.70 72.00 -32.01
CA ASP A 254 -44.81 71.05 -32.72
C ASP A 254 -44.84 69.64 -32.11
N VAL A 255 -45.14 69.54 -30.82
CA VAL A 255 -45.30 68.25 -30.12
C VAL A 255 -46.69 67.65 -30.37
N ALA A 256 -47.73 68.48 -30.49
CA ALA A 256 -49.09 68.05 -30.81
C ALA A 256 -49.23 67.53 -32.26
N ALA A 257 -48.56 68.17 -33.23
CA ALA A 257 -48.57 67.77 -34.64
C ALA A 257 -47.88 66.40 -34.88
N ASN A 258 -46.75 66.14 -34.23
CA ASN A 258 -46.06 64.84 -34.31
C ASN A 258 -46.83 63.68 -33.64
N ALA A 259 -47.78 64.00 -32.76
CA ALA A 259 -48.66 63.05 -32.08
C ALA A 259 -50.03 62.88 -32.79
N GLY A 260 -50.28 63.59 -33.90
CA GLY A 260 -51.46 63.41 -34.75
C GLY A 260 -52.77 63.95 -34.18
N VAL A 261 -52.74 64.97 -33.31
CA VAL A 261 -53.94 65.55 -32.68
C VAL A 261 -54.05 67.04 -33.01
N GLU A 262 -55.12 67.43 -33.70
CA GLU A 262 -55.44 68.83 -34.01
C GLU A 262 -56.05 69.54 -32.80
N LEU A 263 -55.48 70.69 -32.43
CA LEU A 263 -55.96 71.54 -31.33
C LEU A 263 -57.00 72.58 -31.83
N PRO A 264 -58.01 72.96 -31.01
CA PRO A 264 -59.08 73.87 -31.44
C PRO A 264 -58.60 75.31 -31.77
N GLU A 265 -59.29 75.97 -32.72
CA GLU A 265 -58.92 77.23 -33.40
C GLU A 265 -58.69 78.48 -32.51
N TYR A 266 -58.99 78.45 -31.21
CA TYR A 266 -58.76 79.61 -30.31
C TYR A 266 -57.34 79.70 -29.75
N LEU A 267 -56.44 78.77 -30.09
CA LEU A 267 -55.02 78.78 -29.69
C LEU A 267 -54.05 79.17 -30.82
N GLY A 268 -54.56 79.83 -31.86
CA GLY A 268 -53.78 80.49 -32.90
C GLY A 268 -53.47 79.61 -34.10
N THR A 269 -53.74 80.14 -35.29
CA THR A 269 -53.45 79.55 -36.60
C THR A 269 -52.06 79.99 -37.09
N MET A 270 -51.24 79.08 -37.62
CA MET A 270 -50.10 79.48 -38.44
C MET A 270 -50.61 80.05 -39.77
N SER A 271 -50.16 81.27 -40.09
CA SER A 271 -50.20 81.79 -41.45
C SER A 271 -49.11 81.11 -42.27
N ASP A 272 -49.50 80.25 -43.20
CA ASP A 272 -48.57 79.68 -44.18
C ASP A 272 -48.60 80.53 -45.47
N LYS A 273 -47.43 81.09 -45.82
CA LYS A 273 -46.90 81.44 -47.15
C LYS A 273 -47.71 82.25 -48.19
N GLU A 274 -47.12 83.39 -48.57
CA GLU A 274 -47.00 83.90 -49.96
C GLU A 274 -45.50 84.28 -50.14
N SER A 275 -44.67 83.57 -50.92
CA SER A 275 -44.42 83.63 -52.39
C SER A 275 -43.81 84.95 -52.90
N SER A 276 -42.57 84.85 -53.44
CA SER A 276 -41.86 85.77 -54.39
C SER A 276 -41.77 87.27 -54.02
N GLU A 277 -40.63 87.96 -54.00
CA GLU A 277 -39.43 87.99 -54.85
C GLU A 277 -38.15 88.25 -54.04
#